data_AF-A0A418KJF6-F1
#
_entry.id   AF-A0A418KJF6-F1
#
_cell.length_a   1.000
_cell.length_b   1.000
_cell.length_c   1.000
_cell.angle_alpha   90.00
_cell.angle_beta   90.00
_cell.angle_gamma   90.00
#
_symmetry.space_group_name_H-M   'P 1'
#
loop_
_entity.id
_entity.type
_entity.pdbx_description
1 polymer ?
#
loop_
_entity_poly.entity_id
_entity_poly.type
_entity_poly.pdbx_seq_one_letter_code
_entity_poly.pdbx_strand_id
1 'polypeptide(L)'
;MRAYPAPAGGAAVRDAYVFAGTPGVVRAVFDGETADVRVRDASDLAKVADVAAVQGAAVDVVRTLDDSAALRVADVPPRPPHAPGGDWSADPDAPDCDPAALRLELTGTDAALGSRYLFLGATNTGPAPCTLRAHPSLSFRTLTEQPLAVAVTPSAPAGPAPVVVPPGGRAVAMLDWNAMPTAGNPDLTYEVLLATGPGGPATELPLTSLVVEGSGTHASLDIVDGGEVTVTEWRPDGAPF
;
A
#
# COMPACT_ATOMS: atom_id res chain seq x y z
N MET A 1 32.79 24.07 12.37
CA MET A 1 31.50 23.46 11.96
C MET A 1 31.14 22.45 13.03
N ARG A 2 30.31 22.83 14.01
CA ARG A 2 29.88 21.93 15.10
C ARG A 2 28.76 21.07 14.54
N ALA A 3 28.98 19.76 14.41
CA ALA A 3 27.90 18.82 14.21
C ALA A 3 26.92 18.96 15.38
N TYR A 4 25.66 19.28 15.06
CA TYR A 4 24.58 19.18 16.03
C TYR A 4 24.58 17.75 16.59
N PRO A 5 24.47 17.55 17.91
CA PRO A 5 24.26 16.20 18.43
C PRO A 5 22.94 15.68 17.86
N ALA A 6 22.97 14.48 17.28
CA ALA A 6 21.76 13.79 16.87
C ALA A 6 20.82 13.67 18.09
N PRO A 7 19.51 13.93 17.95
CA PRO A 7 18.57 13.71 19.04
C PRO A 7 18.67 12.26 19.50
N ALA A 8 18.53 12.04 20.80
CA ALA A 8 18.48 10.72 21.40
C ALA A 8 17.20 10.02 20.92
N GLY A 9 17.25 9.41 19.72
CA GLY A 9 16.16 8.72 19.07
C GLY A 9 16.08 9.04 17.58
N GLY A 10 16.58 8.14 16.73
CA GLY A 10 16.49 8.27 15.26
C GLY A 10 15.05 8.24 14.68
N ALA A 11 14.02 8.25 15.54
CA ALA A 11 12.62 8.20 15.16
C ALA A 11 12.17 9.45 14.38
N ALA A 12 12.53 10.66 14.83
CA ALA A 12 12.11 11.89 14.13
C ALA A 12 12.66 12.00 12.70
N VAL A 13 13.92 11.60 12.48
CA VAL A 13 14.53 11.58 11.14
C VAL A 13 13.89 10.51 10.25
N ARG A 14 13.65 9.32 10.81
CA ARG A 14 12.93 8.24 10.12
C ARG A 14 11.53 8.68 9.72
N ASP A 15 10.77 9.26 10.65
CA ASP A 15 9.40 9.71 10.40
C ASP A 15 9.39 10.82 9.33
N ALA A 16 10.30 11.79 9.43
CA ALA A 16 10.47 12.81 8.38
C ALA A 16 10.77 12.18 7.00
N TYR A 17 11.62 11.15 6.93
CA TYR A 17 11.92 10.44 5.70
C TYR A 17 10.70 9.69 5.13
N VAL A 18 9.94 8.98 5.99
CA VAL A 18 8.69 8.31 5.63
C VAL A 18 7.72 9.31 4.98
N PHE A 19 7.46 10.45 5.63
CA PHE A 19 6.49 11.41 5.10
C PHE A 19 7.02 12.18 3.88
N ALA A 20 8.33 12.40 3.76
CA ALA A 20 8.91 12.96 2.54
C ALA A 20 8.76 12.03 1.32
N GLY A 21 8.69 10.71 1.54
CA GLY A 21 8.44 9.71 0.50
C GLY A 21 6.97 9.33 0.32
N THR A 22 6.03 10.00 1.00
CA THR A 22 4.60 9.68 0.92
C THR A 22 3.89 10.63 -0.03
N PRO A 23 3.27 10.14 -1.13
CA PRO A 23 2.50 10.97 -2.05
C PRO A 23 1.36 11.74 -1.36
N GLY A 24 1.07 12.94 -1.86
CA GLY A 24 0.11 13.88 -1.25
C GLY A 24 0.69 14.76 -0.13
N VAL A 25 1.80 14.35 0.51
CA VAL A 25 2.46 15.15 1.55
C VAL A 25 3.23 16.31 0.92
N VAL A 26 2.95 17.52 1.39
CA VAL A 26 3.63 18.75 0.95
C VAL A 26 4.48 19.39 2.04
N ARG A 27 4.32 18.97 3.30
CA ARG A 27 5.13 19.41 4.44
C ARG A 27 5.18 18.31 5.48
N ALA A 28 6.38 18.05 6.00
CA ALA A 28 6.60 17.14 7.11
C ALA A 28 7.72 17.70 7.99
N VAL A 29 7.37 18.21 9.16
CA VAL A 29 8.33 18.77 10.12
C VAL A 29 8.25 17.98 11.41
N PHE A 30 9.41 17.49 11.87
CA PHE A 30 9.58 16.75 13.11
C PHE A 30 10.73 17.40 13.89
N ASP A 31 10.46 17.92 15.09
CA ASP A 31 11.49 18.53 15.95
C ASP A 31 11.89 17.62 17.13
N GLY A 32 11.29 16.43 17.22
CA GLY A 32 11.51 15.44 18.29
C GLY A 32 10.52 15.54 19.44
N GLU A 33 9.73 16.61 19.51
CA GLU A 33 8.64 16.81 20.49
C GLU A 33 7.28 16.91 19.81
N THR A 34 7.24 17.49 18.62
CA THR A 34 6.05 17.74 17.83
C THR A 34 6.24 17.29 16.38
N ALA A 35 5.11 17.06 15.71
CA ALA A 35 5.05 16.80 14.28
C ALA A 35 4.01 17.68 13.59
N ASP A 36 4.36 18.20 12.42
CA ASP A 36 3.49 18.97 11.53
C ASP A 36 3.52 18.35 10.13
N VAL A 37 2.52 17.52 9.84
CA VAL A 37 2.35 16.84 8.54
C VAL A 37 1.18 17.47 7.80
N ARG A 38 1.46 17.99 6.60
CA ARG A 38 0.46 18.63 5.73
C ARG A 38 0.34 17.94 4.39
N VAL A 39 -0.90 17.84 3.93
CA VAL A 39 -1.25 17.42 2.58
C VAL A 39 -1.79 18.57 1.77
N ARG A 40 -1.75 18.45 0.44
CA ARG A 40 -2.36 19.45 -0.45
C ARG A 40 -3.88 19.30 -0.47
N ASP A 41 -4.36 18.07 -0.68
CA ASP A 41 -5.75 17.77 -0.94
C ASP A 41 -6.37 16.97 0.21
N ALA A 42 -7.63 17.26 0.55
CA ALA A 42 -8.31 16.58 1.66
C ALA A 42 -8.49 15.07 1.43
N SER A 43 -8.44 14.62 0.17
CA SER A 43 -8.45 13.20 -0.20
C SER A 43 -7.25 12.42 0.35
N ASP A 44 -6.11 13.08 0.58
CA ASP A 44 -4.89 12.42 1.06
C ASP A 44 -4.89 12.23 2.58
N LEU A 45 -5.81 12.86 3.31
CA LEU A 45 -5.80 12.84 4.78
C LEU A 45 -5.86 11.40 5.32
N ALA A 46 -6.78 10.58 4.80
CA ALA A 46 -6.94 9.19 5.24
C ALA A 46 -5.71 8.34 4.89
N LYS A 47 -5.18 8.52 3.68
CA LYS A 47 -3.98 7.85 3.16
C LYS A 47 -2.75 8.13 4.04
N VAL A 48 -2.47 9.40 4.29
CA VAL A 48 -1.29 9.83 5.07
C VAL A 48 -1.46 9.50 6.56
N ALA A 49 -2.67 9.59 7.09
CA ALA A 49 -2.93 9.18 8.48
C ALA A 49 -2.80 7.66 8.68
N ASP A 50 -3.15 6.84 7.68
CA ASP A 50 -2.87 5.39 7.73
C ASP A 50 -1.37 5.11 7.75
N VAL A 51 -0.58 5.81 6.92
CA VAL A 51 0.89 5.72 6.95
C VAL A 51 1.43 6.06 8.34
N ALA A 52 0.93 7.14 8.95
CA ALA A 52 1.31 7.51 10.32
C ALA A 52 1.01 6.40 11.33
N ALA A 53 -0.21 5.85 11.29
CA ALA A 53 -0.65 4.81 12.21
C ALA A 53 0.21 3.54 12.08
N VAL A 54 0.49 3.08 10.86
CA VAL A 54 1.13 1.78 10.63
C VAL A 54 2.63 1.84 10.84
N GLN A 55 3.26 2.99 10.58
CA GLN A 55 4.67 3.22 10.88
C GLN A 55 4.90 3.54 12.36
N GLY A 56 3.83 3.72 13.15
CA GLY A 56 3.92 4.18 14.54
C GLY A 56 4.63 5.52 14.65
N ALA A 57 4.38 6.41 13.69
CA ALA A 57 5.02 7.72 13.62
C ALA A 57 4.46 8.65 14.71
N ALA A 58 5.27 9.58 15.21
CA ALA A 58 4.85 10.53 16.23
C ALA A 58 3.98 11.67 15.67
N VAL A 59 2.87 11.33 15.01
CA VAL A 59 1.93 12.26 14.37
C VAL A 59 0.53 12.05 14.96
N ASP A 60 -0.03 13.10 15.57
CA ASP A 60 -1.38 13.04 16.14
C ASP A 60 -2.47 13.39 15.12
N VAL A 61 -2.18 14.35 14.24
CA VAL A 61 -3.14 14.93 13.28
C VAL A 61 -2.44 15.23 11.97
N VAL A 62 -3.06 14.83 10.86
CA VAL A 62 -2.70 15.28 9.51
C VAL A 62 -3.68 16.39 9.10
N ARG A 63 -3.17 17.46 8.49
CA ARG A 63 -3.98 18.63 8.09
C ARG A 63 -3.78 18.97 6.63
N THR A 64 -4.76 19.62 6.01
CA THR A 64 -4.52 20.29 4.74
C THR A 64 -3.60 21.50 4.93
N LEU A 65 -2.90 21.91 3.87
CA LEU A 65 -1.97 23.04 3.90
C LEU A 65 -2.65 24.36 4.30
N ASP A 66 -3.93 24.52 3.93
CA ASP A 66 -4.75 25.69 4.22
C ASP A 66 -5.56 25.58 5.53
N ASP A 67 -5.34 24.52 6.32
CA ASP A 67 -6.08 24.21 7.56
C ASP A 67 -7.60 24.04 7.39
N SER A 68 -8.10 23.88 6.16
CA SER A 68 -9.54 23.68 5.89
C SER A 68 -10.06 22.31 6.34
N ALA A 69 -9.20 21.29 6.41
CA ALA A 69 -9.55 19.95 6.88
C ALA A 69 -8.42 19.30 7.69
N ALA A 70 -8.78 18.38 8.56
CA ALA A 70 -7.87 17.63 9.40
C ALA A 70 -8.42 16.25 9.75
N LEU A 71 -7.53 15.27 9.94
CA LEU A 71 -7.86 13.93 10.41
C LEU A 71 -6.93 13.55 11.56
N ARG A 72 -7.49 13.11 12.69
CA ARG A 72 -6.68 12.54 13.78
C ARG A 72 -6.23 11.14 13.37
N VAL A 73 -4.97 10.82 13.59
CA VAL A 73 -4.43 9.48 13.29
C VAL A 73 -5.18 8.40 14.07
N ALA A 74 -5.60 8.70 15.30
CA ALA A 74 -6.42 7.82 16.13
C ALA A 74 -7.84 7.55 15.59
N ASP A 75 -8.33 8.32 14.60
CA ASP A 75 -9.63 8.08 13.97
C ASP A 75 -9.54 7.20 12.71
N VAL A 76 -8.33 6.88 12.26
CA VAL A 76 -8.14 5.96 11.13
C VAL A 76 -8.55 4.55 11.57
N PRO A 77 -9.40 3.84 10.80
CA PRO A 77 -9.72 2.45 11.10
C PRO A 77 -8.45 1.60 11.22
N PRO A 78 -8.24 0.86 12.33
CA PRO A 78 -7.06 0.04 12.50
C PRO A 78 -7.01 -1.03 11.41
N ARG A 79 -5.79 -1.39 10.96
CA ARG A 79 -5.64 -2.53 10.06
C ARG A 79 -6.14 -3.80 10.78
N PRO A 80 -6.99 -4.61 10.12
CA PRO A 80 -7.48 -5.84 10.73
C PRO A 80 -6.27 -6.73 11.07
N PRO A 81 -6.28 -7.42 12.23
CA PRO A 81 -5.23 -8.36 12.55
C PRO A 81 -5.21 -9.46 11.49
N HIS A 82 -4.02 -9.85 11.07
CA HIS A 82 -3.87 -10.99 10.17
C HIS A 82 -4.25 -12.28 10.91
N ALA A 83 -5.29 -12.96 10.42
CA ALA A 83 -5.57 -14.33 10.78
C ALA A 83 -4.94 -15.23 9.70
N PRO A 84 -3.90 -16.02 10.01
CA PRO A 84 -3.34 -16.95 9.04
C PRO A 84 -4.41 -17.90 8.51
N GLY A 85 -4.28 -18.25 7.22
CA GLY A 85 -5.26 -19.04 6.49
C GLY A 85 -5.65 -20.33 7.20
N GLY A 86 -6.92 -20.72 7.02
CA GLY A 86 -7.47 -22.01 7.37
C GLY A 86 -8.19 -22.60 6.16
N ASP A 87 -8.86 -23.75 6.31
CA ASP A 87 -9.66 -24.31 5.22
C ASP A 87 -10.86 -23.38 4.92
N TRP A 88 -10.73 -22.57 3.88
CA TRP A 88 -11.79 -21.67 3.43
C TRP A 88 -12.84 -22.47 2.66
N SER A 89 -14.12 -22.26 3.00
CA SER A 89 -15.22 -22.89 2.27
C SER A 89 -15.27 -22.36 0.84
N ALA A 90 -15.31 -23.26 -0.14
CA ALA A 90 -15.73 -22.92 -1.49
C ALA A 90 -17.26 -22.81 -1.53
N ASP A 91 -17.82 -21.77 -0.93
CA ASP A 91 -19.24 -21.44 -1.07
C ASP A 91 -19.47 -20.85 -2.48
N PRO A 92 -20.05 -21.60 -3.43
CA PRO A 92 -20.23 -21.12 -4.80
C PRO A 92 -21.25 -19.99 -4.90
N ASP A 93 -22.09 -19.79 -3.88
CA ASP A 93 -23.16 -18.80 -3.84
C ASP A 93 -22.76 -17.52 -3.09
N ALA A 94 -21.51 -17.44 -2.59
CA ALA A 94 -21.01 -16.24 -1.92
C ALA A 94 -21.04 -15.03 -2.87
N PRO A 95 -21.66 -13.90 -2.46
CA PRO A 95 -21.75 -12.71 -3.29
C PRO A 95 -20.38 -12.11 -3.56
N ASP A 96 -20.25 -11.30 -4.60
CA ASP A 96 -19.02 -10.55 -4.86
C ASP A 96 -18.69 -9.63 -3.67
N CYS A 97 -17.42 -9.51 -3.33
CA CYS A 97 -17.00 -8.63 -2.24
C CYS A 97 -17.34 -7.17 -2.54
N ASP A 98 -18.05 -6.53 -1.59
CA ASP A 98 -18.22 -5.09 -1.57
C ASP A 98 -16.85 -4.43 -1.32
N PRO A 99 -16.36 -3.56 -2.21
CA PRO A 99 -15.09 -2.86 -1.99
C PRO A 99 -15.03 -2.09 -0.68
N ALA A 100 -16.16 -1.61 -0.15
CA ALA A 100 -16.21 -0.94 1.16
C ALA A 100 -16.04 -1.89 2.35
N ALA A 101 -16.27 -3.19 2.14
CA ALA A 101 -16.05 -4.25 3.12
C ALA A 101 -14.70 -4.97 2.92
N LEU A 102 -13.78 -4.36 2.17
CA LEU A 102 -12.44 -4.85 1.97
C LEU A 102 -11.40 -3.83 2.43
N ARG A 103 -10.37 -4.32 3.10
CA ARG A 103 -9.13 -3.59 3.34
C ARG A 103 -8.10 -4.06 2.31
N LEU A 104 -7.75 -3.19 1.37
CA LEU A 104 -6.63 -3.42 0.46
C LEU A 104 -5.33 -2.89 1.09
N GLU A 105 -4.23 -3.62 0.93
CA GLU A 105 -2.94 -3.30 1.55
C GLU A 105 -1.74 -3.86 0.78
N LEU A 106 -0.56 -3.29 1.03
CA LEU A 106 0.73 -3.87 0.67
C LEU A 106 1.21 -4.73 1.83
N THR A 107 1.55 -5.98 1.57
CA THR A 107 1.82 -6.98 2.62
C THR A 107 3.27 -7.43 2.69
N GLY A 108 4.06 -7.15 1.65
CA GLY A 108 5.47 -7.50 1.63
C GLY A 108 6.14 -7.16 0.31
N THR A 109 7.45 -7.30 0.27
CA THR A 109 8.27 -7.25 -0.95
C THR A 109 9.36 -8.30 -0.87
N ASP A 110 9.79 -8.81 -2.02
CA ASP A 110 10.96 -9.68 -2.11
C ASP A 110 11.78 -9.36 -3.37
N ALA A 111 13.04 -9.74 -3.38
CA ALA A 111 13.98 -9.51 -4.46
C ALA A 111 14.96 -10.68 -4.56
N ALA A 112 14.79 -11.53 -5.58
CA ALA A 112 15.61 -12.71 -5.78
C ALA A 112 15.99 -12.88 -7.26
N LEU A 113 17.25 -13.23 -7.53
CA LEU A 113 17.76 -13.63 -8.84
C LEU A 113 17.45 -12.67 -10.01
N GLY A 114 17.28 -11.37 -9.74
CA GLY A 114 16.98 -10.35 -10.75
C GLY A 114 15.48 -10.00 -10.86
N SER A 115 14.61 -10.85 -10.31
CA SER A 115 13.19 -10.58 -10.12
C SER A 115 12.95 -9.76 -8.84
N ARG A 116 11.80 -9.11 -8.83
CA ARG A 116 11.28 -8.30 -7.74
C ARG A 116 9.81 -8.62 -7.57
N TYR A 117 9.37 -8.62 -6.33
CA TYR A 117 8.01 -8.99 -5.96
C TYR A 117 7.43 -7.97 -5.00
N LEU A 118 6.15 -7.67 -5.18
CA LEU A 118 5.33 -6.91 -4.23
C LEU A 118 4.08 -7.74 -3.95
N PHE A 119 3.82 -7.99 -2.68
CA PHE A 119 2.66 -8.75 -2.23
C PHE A 119 1.51 -7.80 -1.90
N LEU A 120 0.34 -8.11 -2.45
CA LEU A 120 -0.89 -7.36 -2.35
C LEU A 120 -1.85 -8.15 -1.44
N GLY A 121 -2.57 -7.46 -0.56
CA GLY A 121 -3.54 -8.07 0.34
C GLY A 121 -4.93 -7.48 0.15
N ALA A 122 -5.95 -8.33 0.30
CA ALA A 122 -7.35 -7.96 0.38
C ALA A 122 -8.01 -8.71 1.55
N THR A 123 -8.25 -8.00 2.65
CA THR A 123 -8.86 -8.57 3.86
C THR A 123 -10.34 -8.23 3.93
N ASN A 124 -11.19 -9.25 4.10
CA ASN A 124 -12.63 -9.06 4.29
C ASN A 124 -12.90 -8.52 5.71
N THR A 125 -13.32 -7.25 5.78
CA THR A 125 -13.71 -6.57 7.03
C THR A 125 -15.22 -6.65 7.29
N GLY A 126 -15.98 -7.22 6.35
CA GLY A 126 -17.40 -7.45 6.46
C GLY A 126 -17.77 -8.64 7.36
N PRO A 127 -19.06 -8.78 7.70
CA PRO A 127 -19.55 -9.82 8.61
C PRO A 127 -19.84 -11.17 7.94
N ALA A 128 -19.79 -11.25 6.61
CA ALA A 128 -20.12 -12.45 5.85
C ALA A 128 -19.04 -12.80 4.81
N PRO A 129 -18.91 -14.07 4.40
CA PRO A 129 -18.04 -14.45 3.30
C PRO A 129 -18.41 -13.73 2.01
N CYS A 130 -17.42 -13.44 1.18
CA CYS A 130 -17.61 -12.84 -0.13
C CYS A 130 -16.60 -13.37 -1.14
N THR A 131 -16.84 -13.15 -2.42
CA THR A 131 -16.04 -13.69 -3.51
C THR A 131 -15.20 -12.60 -4.17
N LEU A 132 -13.88 -12.83 -4.23
CA LEU A 132 -12.98 -12.10 -5.13
C LEU A 132 -12.86 -12.88 -6.44
N ARG A 133 -13.05 -12.16 -7.54
CA ARG A 133 -12.89 -12.71 -8.89
C ARG A 133 -11.71 -12.02 -9.57
N ALA A 134 -11.15 -12.69 -10.57
CA ALA A 134 -10.15 -12.13 -11.44
C ALA A 134 -8.80 -11.82 -10.74
N HIS A 135 -7.95 -11.15 -11.51
CA HIS A 135 -6.71 -10.57 -11.04
C HIS A 135 -7.00 -9.18 -10.47
N PRO A 136 -6.23 -8.70 -9.49
CA PRO A 136 -6.24 -7.29 -9.11
C PRO A 136 -5.98 -6.39 -10.32
N SER A 137 -6.56 -5.19 -10.30
CA SER A 137 -6.20 -4.13 -11.23
C SER A 137 -5.25 -3.15 -10.53
N LEU A 138 -4.17 -2.79 -11.22
CA LEU A 138 -3.13 -1.92 -10.69
C LEU A 138 -2.88 -0.73 -11.62
N SER A 139 -2.55 0.40 -11.02
CA SER A 139 -1.84 1.50 -11.68
C SER A 139 -0.82 2.09 -10.72
N PHE A 140 0.12 2.87 -11.24
CA PHE A 140 1.28 3.33 -10.48
C PHE A 140 1.40 4.84 -10.61
N ARG A 141 1.87 5.49 -9.54
CA ARG A 141 2.11 6.92 -9.52
C ARG A 141 3.49 7.27 -8.98
N THR A 142 3.99 8.41 -9.43
CA THR A 142 5.19 9.05 -8.88
C THR A 142 4.92 9.69 -7.53
N LEU A 143 5.98 10.21 -6.89
CA LEU A 143 5.87 10.94 -5.63
C LEU A 143 4.93 12.17 -5.72
N THR A 144 4.86 12.79 -6.89
CA THR A 144 3.99 13.95 -7.19
C THR A 144 2.64 13.54 -7.77
N GLU A 145 2.25 12.28 -7.57
CA GLU A 145 0.97 11.69 -7.94
C GLU A 145 0.71 11.70 -9.45
N GLN A 146 1.77 11.79 -10.26
CA GLN A 146 1.65 11.65 -11.71
C GLN A 146 1.53 10.17 -12.08
N PRO A 147 0.59 9.79 -12.96
CA PRO A 147 0.45 8.41 -13.39
C PRO A 147 1.63 7.97 -14.25
N LEU A 148 2.04 6.71 -14.08
CA LEU A 148 3.03 6.03 -14.91
C LEU A 148 2.33 5.09 -15.90
N ALA A 149 2.74 5.11 -17.16
CA ALA A 149 2.26 4.21 -18.21
C ALA A 149 2.95 2.85 -18.11
N VAL A 150 2.56 2.06 -17.12
CA VAL A 150 3.06 0.70 -16.88
C VAL A 150 2.07 -0.32 -17.47
N ALA A 151 2.57 -1.26 -18.27
CA ALA A 151 1.77 -2.38 -18.74
C ALA A 151 1.65 -3.44 -17.65
N VAL A 152 0.41 -3.72 -17.21
CA VAL A 152 0.10 -4.77 -16.23
C VAL A 152 -0.53 -5.96 -16.96
N THR A 153 0.13 -7.12 -16.91
CA THR A 153 -0.35 -8.35 -17.55
C THR A 153 -0.73 -9.41 -16.52
N PRO A 154 -1.83 -10.15 -16.70
CA PRO A 154 -2.13 -11.33 -15.90
C PRO A 154 -1.10 -12.45 -16.12
N SER A 155 -0.71 -13.17 -15.07
CA SER A 155 0.25 -14.28 -15.17
C SER A 155 -0.30 -15.50 -15.92
N ALA A 156 -1.63 -15.69 -15.93
CA ALA A 156 -2.29 -16.79 -16.64
C ALA A 156 -3.56 -16.35 -17.38
N PRO A 157 -3.79 -16.81 -18.63
CA PRO A 157 -4.96 -16.46 -19.43
C PRO A 157 -6.23 -17.26 -19.08
N ALA A 158 -6.12 -18.41 -18.40
CA ALA A 158 -7.28 -19.14 -17.90
C ALA A 158 -7.86 -18.35 -16.72
N GLY A 159 -9.14 -17.96 -16.82
CA GLY A 159 -9.80 -17.12 -15.82
C GLY A 159 -9.64 -17.71 -14.41
N PRO A 160 -9.22 -16.91 -13.43
CA PRO A 160 -8.85 -17.46 -12.14
C PRO A 160 -10.07 -18.04 -11.43
N ALA A 161 -9.84 -19.12 -10.67
CA ALA A 161 -10.84 -19.67 -9.78
C ALA A 161 -11.24 -18.57 -8.78
N PRO A 162 -12.55 -18.29 -8.62
CA PRO A 162 -12.99 -17.33 -7.62
C PRO A 162 -12.52 -17.74 -6.23
N VAL A 163 -12.12 -16.77 -5.42
CA VAL A 163 -11.68 -16.99 -4.04
C VAL A 163 -12.77 -16.48 -3.10
N VAL A 164 -13.33 -17.39 -2.31
CA VAL A 164 -14.29 -17.04 -1.25
C VAL A 164 -13.50 -16.66 0.00
N VAL A 165 -13.55 -15.38 0.35
CA VAL A 165 -12.85 -14.78 1.48
C VAL A 165 -13.80 -14.72 2.68
N PRO A 166 -13.59 -15.53 3.75
CA PRO A 166 -14.41 -15.45 4.95
C PRO A 166 -14.19 -14.13 5.71
N PRO A 167 -15.07 -13.74 6.65
CA PRO A 167 -14.82 -12.60 7.54
C PRO A 167 -13.46 -12.69 8.22
N GLY A 168 -12.64 -11.64 8.13
CA GLY A 168 -11.27 -11.59 8.64
C GLY A 168 -10.25 -12.38 7.80
N GLY A 169 -10.68 -13.12 6.78
CA GLY A 169 -9.80 -13.77 5.83
C GLY A 169 -9.10 -12.76 4.92
N ARG A 170 -7.85 -13.05 4.56
CA ARG A 170 -7.04 -12.24 3.63
C ARG A 170 -6.72 -13.02 2.37
N ALA A 171 -7.13 -12.53 1.22
CA ALA A 171 -6.62 -13.00 -0.06
C ALA A 171 -5.35 -12.23 -0.42
N VAL A 172 -4.43 -12.90 -1.10
CA VAL A 172 -3.16 -12.32 -1.55
C VAL A 172 -3.00 -12.47 -3.05
N ALA A 173 -2.30 -11.53 -3.65
CA ALA A 173 -1.82 -11.60 -5.02
C ALA A 173 -0.38 -11.09 -5.05
N MET A 174 0.37 -11.47 -6.08
CA MET A 174 1.76 -11.09 -6.24
C MET A 174 1.94 -10.31 -7.54
N LEU A 175 2.56 -9.14 -7.43
CA LEU A 175 3.11 -8.40 -8.55
C LEU A 175 4.58 -8.81 -8.74
N ASP A 176 4.96 -9.15 -9.95
CA ASP A 176 6.31 -9.57 -10.37
C ASP A 176 6.82 -8.65 -11.47
N TRP A 177 8.07 -8.23 -11.36
CA TRP A 177 8.79 -7.53 -12.41
C TRP A 177 10.29 -7.80 -12.36
N ASN A 178 10.96 -7.53 -13.48
CA ASN A 178 12.42 -7.47 -13.53
C ASN A 178 12.88 -6.06 -13.17
N ALA A 179 13.98 -5.95 -12.42
CA ALA A 179 14.55 -4.65 -12.04
C ALA A 179 14.73 -3.72 -13.26
N MET A 180 14.16 -2.51 -13.20
CA MET A 180 14.19 -1.54 -14.30
C MET A 180 15.28 -0.47 -14.03
N PRO A 181 15.83 0.17 -15.09
CA PRO A 181 16.86 1.19 -14.91
C PRO A 181 16.29 2.46 -14.25
N THR A 182 16.80 2.81 -13.07
CA THR A 182 16.36 3.98 -12.27
C THR A 182 17.37 5.13 -12.25
N ALA A 183 18.58 4.92 -12.78
CA ALA A 183 19.65 5.92 -12.70
C ALA A 183 19.26 7.22 -13.42
N GLY A 184 19.18 8.31 -12.66
CA GLY A 184 18.80 9.63 -13.18
C GLY A 184 17.31 9.77 -13.53
N ASN A 185 16.48 8.80 -13.18
CA ASN A 185 15.04 8.85 -13.40
C ASN A 185 14.33 9.38 -12.13
N PRO A 186 13.71 10.57 -12.16
CA PRO A 186 12.94 11.08 -11.03
C PRO A 186 11.56 10.41 -10.89
N ASP A 187 11.06 9.78 -11.95
CA ASP A 187 9.71 9.24 -12.07
C ASP A 187 9.66 7.76 -11.70
N LEU A 188 10.11 7.46 -10.47
CA LEU A 188 9.95 6.14 -9.86
C LEU A 188 8.52 5.95 -9.35
N THR A 189 8.13 4.70 -9.11
CA THR A 189 6.86 4.38 -8.47
C THR A 189 6.94 4.62 -6.96
N TYR A 190 6.07 5.46 -6.41
CA TYR A 190 5.93 5.73 -4.97
C TYR A 190 4.58 5.29 -4.40
N GLU A 191 3.58 5.08 -5.26
CA GLU A 191 2.23 4.67 -4.87
C GLU A 191 1.67 3.67 -5.88
N VAL A 192 0.97 2.67 -5.33
CA VAL A 192 0.19 1.69 -6.07
C VAL A 192 -1.28 2.00 -5.87
N LEU A 193 -2.02 2.12 -6.96
CA LEU A 193 -3.48 2.18 -6.95
C LEU A 193 -3.99 0.77 -7.19
N LEU A 194 -4.56 0.17 -6.15
CA LEU A 194 -5.00 -1.22 -6.16
C LEU A 194 -6.52 -1.31 -6.13
N ALA A 195 -7.09 -2.03 -7.09
CA ALA A 195 -8.49 -2.45 -7.06
C ALA A 195 -8.59 -3.98 -7.07
N THR A 196 -9.68 -4.53 -6.54
CA THR A 196 -9.93 -5.98 -6.51
C THR A 196 -10.05 -6.60 -7.89
N GLY A 197 -10.44 -5.83 -8.89
CA GLY A 197 -10.54 -6.25 -10.28
C GLY A 197 -10.74 -5.08 -11.23
N PRO A 198 -10.79 -5.35 -12.55
CA PRO A 198 -10.91 -4.32 -13.58
C PRO A 198 -12.15 -3.44 -13.40
N GLY A 199 -11.98 -2.11 -13.46
CA GLY A 199 -13.07 -1.13 -13.36
C GLY A 199 -13.63 -0.92 -11.95
N GLY A 200 -13.10 -1.61 -10.93
CA GLY A 200 -13.45 -1.38 -9.53
C GLY A 200 -12.81 -0.10 -8.96
N PRO A 201 -13.28 0.38 -7.79
CA PRO A 201 -12.67 1.51 -7.12
C PRO A 201 -11.25 1.15 -6.66
N ALA A 202 -10.29 2.04 -6.93
CA ALA A 202 -8.92 1.87 -6.50
C ALA A 202 -8.69 2.46 -5.11
N THR A 203 -7.91 1.75 -4.30
CA THR A 203 -7.32 2.26 -3.06
C THR A 203 -5.91 2.76 -3.36
N GLU A 204 -5.60 3.97 -2.92
CA GLU A 204 -4.26 4.55 -3.00
C GLU A 204 -3.39 3.99 -1.88
N LEU A 205 -2.31 3.30 -2.26
CA LEU A 205 -1.39 2.64 -1.34
C LEU A 205 0.02 3.18 -1.56
N PRO A 206 0.43 4.22 -0.81
CA PRO A 206 1.83 4.63 -0.74
C PRO A 206 2.72 3.47 -0.36
N LEU A 207 3.91 3.36 -0.96
CA LEU A 207 4.87 2.33 -0.54
C LEU A 207 5.35 2.53 0.89
N THR A 208 5.29 3.76 1.39
CA THR A 208 5.52 4.10 2.80
C THR A 208 4.46 3.52 3.74
N SER A 209 3.36 2.97 3.23
CA SER A 209 2.36 2.23 4.00
C SER A 209 2.73 0.75 4.21
N LEU A 210 3.78 0.27 3.54
CA LEU A 210 4.33 -1.07 3.71
C LEU A 210 5.20 -1.11 4.98
N VAL A 211 4.90 -2.06 5.85
CA VAL A 211 5.67 -2.33 7.07
C VAL A 211 6.20 -3.76 6.96
N VAL A 212 7.51 -3.90 6.82
CA VAL A 212 8.19 -5.19 6.86
C VAL A 212 9.11 -5.19 8.08
N GLU A 213 8.83 -6.06 9.05
CA GLU A 213 9.62 -6.16 10.27
C GLU A 213 11.10 -6.43 9.96
N GLY A 214 11.98 -5.64 10.58
CA GLY A 214 13.42 -5.76 10.37
C GLY A 214 13.95 -5.14 9.06
N SER A 215 13.08 -4.64 8.19
CA SER A 215 13.45 -3.90 6.98
C SER A 215 13.34 -2.38 7.20
N GLY A 216 14.12 -1.62 6.42
CA GLY A 216 14.00 -0.17 6.36
C GLY A 216 12.72 0.27 5.63
N THR A 217 12.39 1.55 5.69
CA THR A 217 11.25 2.11 4.95
C THR A 217 11.44 1.95 3.44
N HIS A 218 10.48 1.34 2.77
CA HIS A 218 10.38 1.30 1.31
C HIS A 218 9.62 2.54 0.84
N ALA A 219 10.31 3.48 0.22
CA ALA A 219 9.66 4.69 -0.32
C ALA A 219 9.32 4.53 -1.82
N SER A 220 10.03 3.68 -2.55
CA SER A 220 9.91 3.57 -4.00
C SER A 220 10.12 2.14 -4.51
N LEU A 221 9.51 1.81 -5.65
CA LEU A 221 9.85 0.64 -6.47
C LEU A 221 10.63 1.09 -7.71
N ASP A 222 11.49 0.21 -8.23
CA ASP A 222 12.15 0.35 -9.52
C ASP A 222 11.21 -0.05 -10.68
N ILE A 223 9.95 0.36 -10.59
CA ILE A 223 8.96 0.34 -11.68
C ILE A 223 8.87 1.78 -12.21
N VAL A 224 9.08 1.94 -13.51
CA VAL A 224 9.17 3.25 -14.17
C VAL A 224 8.17 3.35 -15.33
N ASP A 225 7.99 4.57 -15.86
CA ASP A 225 7.16 4.82 -17.04
C ASP A 225 7.57 3.93 -18.23
N GLY A 226 6.58 3.37 -18.94
CA GLY A 226 6.81 2.40 -20.01
C GLY A 226 7.23 1.00 -19.55
N GLY A 227 7.30 0.76 -18.24
CA GLY A 227 7.63 -0.55 -17.66
C GLY A 227 6.57 -1.61 -17.88
N GLU A 228 6.95 -2.87 -17.67
CA GLU A 228 6.05 -4.02 -17.74
C GLU A 228 6.10 -4.80 -16.43
N VAL A 229 4.94 -5.21 -15.94
CA VAL A 229 4.78 -5.99 -14.71
C VAL A 229 3.75 -7.08 -14.94
N THR A 230 3.93 -8.21 -14.26
CA THR A 230 2.97 -9.31 -14.26
C THR A 230 2.29 -9.40 -12.90
N VAL A 231 0.99 -9.69 -12.87
CA VAL A 231 0.28 -9.91 -11.60
C VAL A 231 -0.42 -11.26 -11.60
N THR A 232 -0.40 -11.95 -10.46
CA THR A 232 -1.14 -13.19 -10.25
C THR A 232 -2.59 -12.91 -9.91
N GLU A 233 -3.43 -13.93 -10.00
CA GLU A 233 -4.76 -13.90 -9.43
C GLU A 233 -4.75 -13.80 -7.91
N TRP A 234 -5.90 -13.45 -7.34
CA TRP A 234 -6.13 -13.60 -5.91
C TRP A 234 -6.08 -15.07 -5.51
N ARG A 235 -5.42 -15.37 -4.39
CA ARG A 235 -5.37 -16.68 -3.74
C ARG A 235 -5.57 -16.53 -2.23
N PRO A 236 -6.01 -17.56 -1.51
CA PRO A 236 -5.97 -17.54 -0.05
C PRO A 236 -4.56 -17.29 0.46
N ASP A 237 -4.41 -16.49 1.52
CA ASP A 237 -3.11 -16.29 2.15
C ASP A 237 -2.56 -17.61 2.72
N GLY A 238 -1.26 -17.84 2.52
CA GLY A 238 -0.58 -19.10 2.77
C GLY A 238 -0.63 -20.11 1.61
N ALA A 239 -1.38 -19.83 0.54
CA ALA A 239 -1.30 -20.62 -0.70
C ALA A 239 0.05 -20.38 -1.41
N PRO A 240 0.61 -21.40 -2.09
CA PRO A 240 1.82 -21.22 -2.90
C PRO A 240 1.55 -20.31 -4.11
N PHE A 241 2.59 -19.57 -4.53
CA PHE A 241 2.61 -18.78 -5.77
C PHE A 241 3.14 -19.59 -6.96
#